data_AF-X0U4P8-F1
#
_entry.id   AF-X0U4P8-F1
#
_cell.length_a   1.000
_cell.length_b   1.000
_cell.length_c   1.000
_cell.angle_alpha   90.00
_cell.angle_beta   90.00
_cell.angle_gamma   90.00
#
_symmetry.space_group_name_H-M   'P 1'
#
loop_
_entity.id
_entity.type
_entity.pdbx_description
1 polymer ?
#
loop_
_entity_poly.entity_id
_entity_poly.type
_entity_poly.pdbx_seq_one_letter_code
_entity_poly.pdbx_strand_id
1 'polypeptide(L)'
;GTFTAAYLVLGGYKSMTMIDVVFGIIMCIGVVILFLSTVDKGQGLANMTRTLSDIDPRLTAAVGPGGLWPLFCLVFLTSVAPFAMPQLVQKFYAIKDRRAIRIGMVSSTCFAVIITGVAYFTGAATRLFLSPAATPNAFKEGKPVFDALMPEMLANVIPESLSVLILLLILSASMSTLAALVLISSSAIAKDLYAGFINTRVSDKRLMMLMRACSAFFILVSAVLAYFKPASIVAILSISWGAIGAAFLGPFVWGLLWKRAHKAG
;
A
#
# COMPACT_ATOMS: atom_id res chain seq x y z
N GLY A 1 -8.80 12.53 7.05
CA GLY A 1 -10.19 12.38 7.52
C GLY A 1 -11.08 13.45 6.93
N THR A 2 -11.21 14.59 7.59
CA THR A 2 -12.08 15.71 7.18
C THR A 2 -11.63 16.40 5.89
N PHE A 3 -10.33 16.65 5.71
CA PHE A 3 -9.77 17.19 4.46
C PHE A 3 -10.00 16.26 3.25
N THR A 4 -9.90 14.96 3.48
CA THR A 4 -10.13 13.93 2.47
C THR A 4 -11.58 13.92 2.02
N ALA A 5 -12.53 14.03 2.95
CA ALA A 5 -13.97 14.07 2.67
C ALA A 5 -14.39 15.34 1.90
N ALA A 6 -13.82 16.50 2.24
CA ALA A 6 -14.08 17.76 1.52
C ALA A 6 -13.56 17.72 0.07
N TYR A 7 -12.37 17.13 -0.14
CA TYR A 7 -11.75 17.07 -1.46
C TYR A 7 -12.44 16.07 -2.41
N LEU A 8 -12.85 14.91 -1.88
CA LEU A 8 -13.59 13.89 -2.62
C LEU A 8 -14.91 14.43 -3.18
N VAL A 9 -15.52 15.38 -2.45
CA VAL A 9 -16.82 15.98 -2.79
C VAL A 9 -16.71 17.07 -3.85
N LEU A 10 -15.59 17.79 -3.93
CA LEU A 10 -15.42 18.94 -4.83
C LEU A 10 -14.67 18.61 -6.13
N GLY A 11 -13.77 17.62 -6.13
CA GLY A 11 -12.79 17.45 -7.22
C GLY A 11 -13.18 16.49 -8.36
N GLY A 12 -14.05 15.50 -8.10
CA GLY A 12 -14.28 14.39 -9.03
C GLY A 12 -13.04 13.51 -9.31
N TYR A 13 -13.22 12.40 -10.04
CA TYR A 13 -12.16 11.41 -10.33
C TYR A 13 -10.92 12.04 -11.01
N LYS A 14 -11.11 13.06 -11.87
CA LYS A 14 -10.02 13.72 -12.59
C LYS A 14 -9.10 14.54 -11.67
N SER A 15 -9.65 15.27 -10.70
CA SER A 15 -8.82 16.00 -9.72
C SER A 15 -8.09 15.04 -8.79
N MET A 16 -8.75 13.94 -8.42
CA MET A 16 -8.12 12.87 -7.64
C MET A 16 -6.91 12.27 -8.37
N THR A 17 -7.02 11.99 -9.67
CA THR A 17 -5.90 11.47 -10.45
C THR A 17 -4.72 12.44 -10.56
N MET A 18 -4.96 13.76 -10.61
CA MET A 18 -3.88 14.75 -10.67
C MET A 18 -3.13 14.85 -9.34
N ILE A 19 -3.85 14.79 -8.22
CA ILE A 19 -3.23 14.73 -6.89
C ILE A 19 -2.38 13.47 -6.73
N ASP A 20 -2.89 12.31 -7.16
CA ASP A 20 -2.15 11.05 -7.08
C ASP A 20 -0.82 11.14 -7.85
N VAL A 21 -0.78 11.83 -8.98
CA VAL A 21 0.46 12.06 -9.73
C VAL A 21 1.44 12.94 -8.95
N VAL A 22 0.97 14.05 -8.37
CA VAL A 22 1.81 14.92 -7.54
C VAL A 22 2.38 14.14 -6.36
N PHE A 23 1.56 13.37 -5.64
CA PHE A 23 2.05 12.54 -4.53
C PHE A 23 3.00 11.44 -4.99
N GLY A 24 2.75 10.83 -6.15
CA GLY A 24 3.68 9.87 -6.75
C GLY A 24 5.07 10.47 -6.99
N ILE A 25 5.15 11.67 -7.59
CA ILE A 25 6.43 12.36 -7.81
C ILE A 25 7.14 12.62 -6.48
N ILE A 26 6.42 13.10 -5.47
CA ILE A 26 7.03 13.42 -4.19
C ILE A 26 7.46 12.15 -3.44
N MET A 27 6.71 11.05 -3.55
CA MET A 27 7.11 9.74 -3.02
C MET A 27 8.40 9.23 -3.67
N CYS A 28 8.58 9.40 -4.98
CA CYS A 28 9.85 9.07 -5.65
C CYS A 28 11.02 9.83 -5.01
N ILE A 29 10.86 11.14 -4.81
CA ILE A 29 11.89 11.98 -4.19
C ILE A 29 12.18 11.51 -2.76
N GLY A 30 11.14 11.27 -1.95
CA GLY A 30 11.29 10.81 -0.57
C GLY A 30 12.00 9.47 -0.47
N VAL A 31 11.73 8.55 -1.40
CA VAL A 31 12.38 7.24 -1.45
C VAL A 31 13.85 7.33 -1.86
N VAL A 32 14.19 8.20 -2.81
CA VAL A 32 15.61 8.45 -3.18
C VAL A 32 16.37 9.05 -2.00
N ILE A 33 15.79 10.03 -1.31
CA ILE A 33 16.39 10.61 -0.10
C ILE A 33 16.59 9.53 0.96
N LEU A 34 15.56 8.73 1.23
CA LEU A 34 15.64 7.65 2.20
C LEU A 34 16.76 6.66 1.88
N PHE A 35 16.89 6.27 0.61
CA PHE A 35 17.98 5.39 0.17
C PHE A 35 19.34 6.02 0.44
N LEU A 36 19.57 7.25 -0.02
CA LEU A 36 20.85 7.94 0.15
C LEU A 36 21.21 8.13 1.63
N SER A 37 20.26 8.56 2.46
CA SER A 37 20.46 8.72 3.91
C SER A 37 20.75 7.38 4.60
N THR A 38 20.11 6.30 4.17
CA THR A 38 20.36 4.95 4.73
C THR A 38 21.78 4.48 4.42
N VAL A 39 22.24 4.70 3.18
CA VAL A 39 23.59 4.31 2.76
C VAL A 39 24.65 5.15 3.47
N ASP A 40 24.42 6.45 3.62
CA ASP A 40 25.33 7.37 4.30
C ASP A 40 25.48 7.02 5.79
N LYS A 41 24.36 6.86 6.52
CA LYS A 41 24.37 6.42 7.92
C LYS A 41 24.94 5.01 8.10
N GLY A 42 24.76 4.15 7.10
CA GLY A 42 25.35 2.80 7.06
C GLY A 42 26.85 2.79 6.76
N GLN A 43 27.48 3.95 6.55
CA GLN A 43 28.89 4.10 6.14
C GLN A 43 29.21 3.34 4.84
N GLY A 44 28.26 3.33 3.91
CA GLY A 44 28.38 2.71 2.60
C GLY A 44 27.90 1.26 2.51
N LEU A 45 27.53 0.86 1.29
CA LEU A 45 26.95 -0.46 1.00
C LEU A 45 27.83 -1.65 1.42
N ALA A 46 29.15 -1.51 1.27
CA ALA A 46 30.11 -2.54 1.63
C ALA A 46 30.11 -2.80 3.15
N ASN A 47 30.09 -1.74 3.96
CA ASN A 47 30.08 -1.87 5.41
C ASN A 47 28.75 -2.41 5.92
N MET A 48 27.63 -1.96 5.33
CA MET A 48 26.29 -2.50 5.61
C MET A 48 26.23 -4.00 5.34
N THR A 49 26.75 -4.45 4.20
CA THR A 49 26.74 -5.87 3.82
C THR A 49 27.60 -6.70 4.76
N ARG A 50 28.79 -6.20 5.12
CA ARG A 50 29.67 -6.87 6.07
C ARG A 50 29.01 -7.00 7.44
N THR A 51 28.51 -5.90 7.98
CA THR A 51 27.86 -5.87 9.30
C THR A 51 26.61 -6.76 9.34
N LEU A 52 25.81 -6.79 8.27
CA LEU A 52 24.67 -7.72 8.16
C LEU A 52 25.12 -9.19 8.12
N SER A 53 26.21 -9.48 7.40
CA SER A 53 26.78 -10.83 7.32
C SER A 53 27.37 -11.28 8.65
N ASP A 54 27.91 -10.36 9.45
CA ASP A 54 28.43 -10.64 10.79
C ASP A 54 27.30 -10.94 11.79
N ILE A 55 26.11 -10.34 11.60
CA ILE A 55 24.90 -10.67 12.39
C ILE A 55 24.36 -12.05 12.02
N ASP A 56 24.10 -12.29 10.73
CA ASP A 56 23.71 -13.59 10.19
C ASP A 56 24.04 -13.61 8.68
N PRO A 57 24.90 -14.53 8.21
CA PRO A 57 25.24 -14.66 6.78
C PRO A 57 24.03 -14.85 5.86
N ARG A 58 22.89 -15.33 6.39
CA ARG A 58 21.64 -15.48 5.63
C ARG A 58 20.93 -14.16 5.36
N LEU A 59 21.29 -13.06 6.03
CA LEU A 59 20.71 -11.73 5.79
C LEU A 59 21.21 -11.08 4.50
N THR A 60 22.37 -11.49 4.01
CA THR A 60 22.94 -11.02 2.72
C THR A 60 22.71 -12.00 1.58
N ALA A 61 22.18 -13.19 1.87
CA ALA A 61 21.81 -14.18 0.87
C ALA A 61 20.53 -13.77 0.11
N ALA A 62 20.37 -14.30 -1.10
CA ALA A 62 19.16 -14.08 -1.91
C ALA A 62 17.87 -14.58 -1.23
N VAL A 63 18.02 -15.52 -0.28
CA VAL A 63 16.93 -16.06 0.53
C VAL A 63 17.26 -15.77 1.99
N GLY A 64 16.44 -14.93 2.61
CA GLY A 64 16.61 -14.57 4.02
C GLY A 64 16.37 -15.74 4.98
N PRO A 65 16.55 -15.51 6.29
CA PRO A 65 16.40 -16.54 7.32
C PRO A 65 15.02 -17.21 7.37
N GLY A 66 13.98 -16.54 6.85
CA GLY A 66 12.62 -17.08 6.72
C GLY A 66 12.46 -18.18 5.67
N GLY A 67 13.45 -18.39 4.80
CA GLY A 67 13.44 -19.43 3.77
C GLY A 67 12.70 -19.05 2.48
N LEU A 68 12.79 -19.96 1.50
CA LEU A 68 12.24 -19.75 0.15
C LEU A 68 10.72 -19.67 0.12
N TRP A 69 10.05 -20.51 0.92
CA TRP A 69 8.61 -20.65 0.85
C TRP A 69 7.86 -19.38 1.30
N PRO A 70 8.18 -18.76 2.46
CA PRO A 70 7.54 -17.50 2.85
C PRO A 70 7.86 -16.35 1.89
N LEU A 71 9.07 -16.32 1.33
CA LEU A 71 9.44 -15.33 0.31
C LEU A 71 8.63 -15.50 -0.97
N PHE A 72 8.46 -16.74 -1.44
CA PHE A 72 7.60 -17.05 -2.57
C PHE A 72 6.15 -16.64 -2.30
N CYS A 73 5.60 -16.99 -1.14
CA CYS A 73 4.24 -16.58 -0.75
C CYS A 73 4.08 -15.05 -0.73
N LEU A 74 5.06 -14.32 -0.19
CA LEU A 74 5.04 -12.86 -0.15
C LEU A 74 5.07 -12.24 -1.56
N VAL A 75 5.98 -12.72 -2.42
CA VAL A 75 6.10 -12.25 -3.81
C VAL A 75 4.85 -12.57 -4.60
N PHE A 76 4.33 -13.80 -4.47
CA PHE A 76 3.10 -14.23 -5.13
C PHE A 76 1.91 -13.38 -4.69
N LEU A 77 1.74 -13.19 -3.39
CA LEU A 77 0.65 -12.39 -2.83
C LEU A 77 0.71 -10.94 -3.31
N THR A 78 1.90 -10.33 -3.27
CA THR A 78 2.06 -8.91 -3.64
C THR A 78 2.02 -8.67 -5.14
N SER A 79 2.32 -9.66 -5.97
CA SER A 79 2.28 -9.54 -7.43
C SER A 79 0.95 -9.97 -8.04
N VAL A 80 0.35 -11.06 -7.56
CA VAL A 80 -0.84 -11.65 -8.18
C VAL A 80 -2.14 -11.06 -7.63
N ALA A 81 -2.24 -10.83 -6.31
CA ALA A 81 -3.47 -10.29 -5.72
C ALA A 81 -3.91 -8.94 -6.33
N PRO A 82 -2.99 -8.00 -6.66
CA PRO A 82 -3.37 -6.73 -7.30
C PRO A 82 -4.14 -6.86 -8.62
N PHE A 83 -3.93 -7.91 -9.41
CA PHE A 83 -4.65 -8.09 -10.68
C PHE A 83 -6.16 -8.19 -10.49
N ALA A 84 -6.59 -8.78 -9.38
CA ALA A 84 -7.99 -9.04 -9.09
C ALA A 84 -8.65 -7.94 -8.24
N MET A 85 -7.89 -6.91 -7.85
CA MET A 85 -8.42 -5.86 -6.97
C MET A 85 -9.31 -4.88 -7.75
N PRO A 86 -10.57 -4.68 -7.32
CA PRO A 86 -11.50 -3.77 -8.00
C PRO A 86 -10.94 -2.35 -8.21
N GLN A 87 -10.16 -1.87 -7.24
CA GLN A 87 -9.53 -0.54 -7.27
C GLN A 87 -8.52 -0.34 -8.41
N LEU A 88 -7.88 -1.42 -8.88
CA LEU A 88 -6.95 -1.36 -10.00
C LEU A 88 -7.69 -1.60 -11.33
N VAL A 89 -8.65 -2.53 -11.35
CA VAL A 89 -9.50 -2.79 -12.51
C VAL A 89 -10.26 -1.53 -12.95
N GLN A 90 -10.80 -0.76 -12.00
CA GLN A 90 -11.47 0.51 -12.31
C GLN A 90 -10.57 1.53 -13.02
N LYS A 91 -9.26 1.54 -12.72
CA LYS A 91 -8.30 2.42 -13.41
C LYS A 91 -8.06 2.00 -14.86
N PHE A 92 -8.11 0.69 -15.16
CA PHE A 92 -7.99 0.20 -16.53
C PHE A 92 -9.18 0.61 -17.42
N TYR A 93 -10.40 0.71 -16.86
CA TYR A 93 -11.57 1.22 -17.60
C TYR A 93 -11.47 2.71 -17.96
N ALA A 94 -10.63 3.48 -17.28
CA ALA A 94 -10.42 4.90 -17.56
C ALA A 94 -9.38 5.16 -18.67
N ILE A 95 -8.76 4.11 -19.22
CA ILE A 95 -7.73 4.23 -20.26
C ILE A 95 -8.37 4.61 -21.59
N LYS A 96 -7.86 5.69 -22.19
CA LYS A 96 -8.38 6.25 -23.44
C LYS A 96 -7.85 5.56 -24.70
N ASP A 97 -6.58 5.16 -24.67
CA ASP A 97 -5.88 4.74 -25.88
C ASP A 97 -4.72 3.77 -25.60
N ARG A 98 -4.26 3.09 -26.66
CA ARG A 98 -3.20 2.07 -26.57
C ARG A 98 -1.83 2.66 -26.23
N ARG A 99 -1.58 3.94 -26.52
CA ARG A 99 -0.33 4.61 -26.13
C ARG A 99 -0.31 4.88 -24.63
N ALA A 100 -1.44 5.27 -24.05
CA ALA A 100 -1.60 5.42 -22.60
C ALA A 100 -1.32 4.10 -21.84
N ILE A 101 -1.71 2.94 -22.41
CA ILE A 101 -1.36 1.62 -21.83
C ILE A 101 0.16 1.45 -21.76
N ARG A 102 0.88 1.70 -22.86
CA ARG A 102 2.34 1.50 -22.91
C ARG A 102 3.08 2.45 -21.96
N ILE A 103 2.68 3.72 -21.93
CA ILE A 103 3.26 4.71 -21.01
C ILE A 103 2.97 4.32 -19.56
N GLY A 104 1.73 3.97 -19.25
CA GLY A 104 1.32 3.54 -17.92
C GLY A 104 2.08 2.30 -17.45
N MET A 105 2.28 1.31 -18.32
CA MET A 105 3.07 0.11 -18.01
C MET A 105 4.53 0.45 -17.67
N VAL A 106 5.21 1.21 -18.53
CA VAL A 106 6.63 1.55 -18.29
C VAL A 106 6.79 2.43 -17.04
N SER A 107 5.94 3.45 -16.89
CA SER A 107 5.98 4.36 -15.76
C SER A 107 5.66 3.65 -14.44
N SER A 108 4.64 2.80 -14.40
CA SER A 108 4.29 2.03 -13.20
C SER A 108 5.34 0.99 -12.83
N THR A 109 5.94 0.31 -13.81
CA THR A 109 7.04 -0.63 -13.54
C THR A 109 8.27 0.08 -12.98
N CYS A 110 8.67 1.21 -13.57
CA CYS A 110 9.79 2.01 -13.06
C CYS A 110 9.52 2.48 -11.62
N PHE A 111 8.33 3.01 -11.38
CA PHE A 111 7.88 3.43 -10.05
C PHE A 111 7.89 2.26 -9.05
N ALA A 112 7.35 1.11 -9.44
CA ALA A 112 7.30 -0.08 -8.60
C ALA A 112 8.71 -0.57 -8.24
N VAL A 113 9.64 -0.61 -9.20
CA VAL A 113 11.03 -1.03 -8.96
C VAL A 113 11.72 -0.11 -7.95
N ILE A 114 11.57 1.22 -8.11
CA ILE A 114 12.19 2.19 -7.20
C ILE A 114 11.62 2.09 -5.79
N ILE A 115 10.29 2.18 -5.65
CA ILE A 115 9.63 2.18 -4.34
C ILE A 115 9.83 0.84 -3.63
N THR A 116 9.58 -0.26 -4.34
CA THR A 116 9.68 -1.61 -3.77
C THR A 116 11.12 -1.97 -3.46
N GLY A 117 12.06 -1.65 -4.35
CA GLY A 117 13.49 -1.91 -4.15
C GLY A 117 14.03 -1.22 -2.91
N VAL A 118 13.73 0.07 -2.73
CA VAL A 118 14.18 0.81 -1.54
C VAL A 118 13.43 0.35 -0.29
N ALA A 119 12.14 0.02 -0.36
CA ALA A 119 11.39 -0.51 0.79
C ALA A 119 11.98 -1.83 1.30
N TYR A 120 12.33 -2.76 0.41
CA TYR A 120 13.00 -4.01 0.81
C TYR A 120 14.42 -3.77 1.31
N PHE A 121 15.18 -2.87 0.67
CA PHE A 121 16.53 -2.51 1.11
C PHE A 121 16.54 -1.91 2.52
N THR A 122 15.68 -0.93 2.77
CA THR A 122 15.57 -0.25 4.07
C THR A 122 15.01 -1.19 5.16
N GLY A 123 14.06 -2.05 4.80
CA GLY A 123 13.56 -3.12 5.68
C GLY A 123 14.66 -4.10 6.10
N ALA A 124 15.54 -4.52 5.18
CA ALA A 124 16.70 -5.34 5.51
C ALA A 124 17.73 -4.59 6.36
N ALA A 125 18.01 -3.34 6.01
CA ALA A 125 18.96 -2.48 6.72
C ALA A 125 18.49 -2.10 8.15
N THR A 126 17.20 -2.25 8.46
CA THR A 126 16.65 -1.94 9.79
C THR A 126 17.37 -2.67 10.92
N ARG A 127 17.88 -3.89 10.67
CA ARG A 127 18.64 -4.69 11.65
C ARG A 127 20.02 -4.11 11.98
N LEU A 128 20.55 -3.24 11.14
CA LEU A 128 21.82 -2.54 11.39
C LEU A 128 21.63 -1.40 12.39
N PHE A 129 20.49 -0.70 12.30
CA PHE A 129 20.24 0.52 13.05
C PHE A 129 19.40 0.30 14.31
N LEU A 130 18.57 -0.74 14.33
CA LEU A 130 17.71 -1.05 15.47
C LEU A 130 18.23 -2.29 16.21
N SER A 131 18.50 -2.11 17.50
CA SER A 131 18.82 -3.19 18.42
C SER A 131 17.95 -3.06 19.68
N PRO A 132 17.65 -4.16 20.39
CA PRO A 132 16.87 -4.12 21.62
C PRO A 132 17.46 -3.17 22.69
N ALA A 133 18.78 -2.95 22.66
CA ALA A 133 19.48 -2.04 23.58
C ALA A 133 19.42 -0.57 23.16
N ALA A 134 19.45 -0.28 21.86
CA ALA A 134 19.45 1.10 21.35
C ALA A 134 18.03 1.68 21.17
N THR A 135 17.05 0.83 20.84
CA THR A 135 15.68 1.26 20.52
C THR A 135 14.64 0.39 21.21
N PRO A 136 14.48 0.50 22.55
CA PRO A 136 13.56 -0.34 23.32
C PRO A 136 12.10 -0.21 22.86
N ASN A 137 11.70 0.93 22.28
CA ASN A 137 10.34 1.12 21.74
C ASN A 137 10.02 0.23 20.54
N ALA A 138 11.05 -0.19 19.79
CA ALA A 138 10.91 -1.07 18.62
C ALA A 138 10.81 -2.56 19.01
N PHE A 139 11.06 -2.91 20.27
CA PHE A 139 11.12 -4.29 20.75
C PHE A 139 10.28 -4.47 22.01
N LYS A 140 9.35 -5.44 21.99
CA LYS A 140 8.59 -5.84 23.18
C LYS A 140 9.02 -7.24 23.58
N GLU A 141 9.53 -7.40 24.80
CA GLU A 141 10.02 -8.70 25.33
C GLU A 141 11.11 -9.33 24.42
N GLY A 142 11.99 -8.51 23.85
CA GLY A 142 13.05 -8.96 22.93
C GLY A 142 12.55 -9.35 21.53
N LYS A 143 11.25 -9.25 21.24
CA LYS A 143 10.68 -9.49 19.91
C LYS A 143 10.42 -8.16 19.19
N PRO A 144 10.70 -8.06 17.88
CA PRO A 144 10.47 -6.84 17.12
C PRO A 144 8.97 -6.56 17.02
N VAL A 145 8.58 -5.32 17.30
CA VAL A 145 7.24 -4.79 17.01
C VAL A 145 7.25 -4.30 15.56
N PHE A 146 6.81 -5.14 14.63
CA PHE A 146 6.95 -4.90 13.18
C PHE A 146 6.46 -3.51 12.73
N ASP A 147 5.38 -3.00 13.31
CA ASP A 147 4.80 -1.70 12.93
C ASP A 147 5.60 -0.50 13.46
N ALA A 148 6.45 -0.70 14.48
CA ALA A 148 7.30 0.34 15.06
C ALA A 148 8.71 0.40 14.42
N LEU A 149 9.12 -0.69 13.74
CA LEU A 149 10.45 -0.79 13.12
C LEU A 149 10.71 0.32 12.09
N MET A 150 9.78 0.51 11.14
CA MET A 150 9.99 1.50 10.08
C MET A 150 9.96 2.94 10.62
N PRO A 151 9.00 3.35 11.48
CA PRO A 151 9.05 4.67 12.11
C PRO A 151 10.34 4.97 12.87
N GLU A 152 10.83 4.02 13.67
CA GLU A 152 12.07 4.16 14.44
C GLU A 152 13.31 4.21 13.53
N MET A 153 13.32 3.41 12.45
CA MET A 153 14.38 3.47 11.44
C MET A 153 14.41 4.82 10.73
N LEU A 154 13.24 5.35 10.35
CA LEU A 154 13.11 6.68 9.73
C LEU A 154 13.63 7.78 10.66
N ALA A 155 13.27 7.74 11.95
CA ALA A 155 13.75 8.70 12.94
C ALA A 155 15.28 8.66 13.11
N ASN A 156 15.88 7.48 13.03
CA ASN A 156 17.33 7.31 13.17
C ASN A 156 18.10 7.65 11.90
N VAL A 157 17.51 7.53 10.71
CA VAL A 157 18.23 7.64 9.43
C VAL A 157 18.03 8.99 8.74
N ILE A 158 16.86 9.61 8.89
CA ILE A 158 16.55 10.85 8.20
C ILE A 158 17.20 12.05 8.90
N PRO A 159 17.78 13.01 8.15
CA PRO A 159 18.25 14.27 8.72
C PRO A 159 17.11 15.06 9.37
N GLU A 160 17.35 15.69 10.52
CA GLU A 160 16.31 16.45 11.24
C GLU A 160 15.62 17.50 10.36
N SER A 161 16.36 18.13 9.44
CA SER A 161 15.83 19.11 8.48
C SER A 161 14.79 18.55 7.49
N LEU A 162 14.81 17.25 7.23
CA LEU A 162 13.91 16.57 6.29
C LEU A 162 12.85 15.70 6.97
N SER A 163 12.93 15.54 8.29
CA SER A 163 12.01 14.71 9.09
C SER A 163 10.55 15.15 8.95
N VAL A 164 10.28 16.46 9.08
CA VAL A 164 8.94 17.05 8.93
C VAL A 164 8.42 16.84 7.51
N LEU A 165 9.27 17.02 6.50
CA LEU A 165 8.89 16.84 5.11
C LEU A 165 8.48 15.39 4.87
N ILE A 166 9.31 14.41 5.24
CA ILE A 166 9.01 12.98 5.03
C ILE A 166 7.77 12.54 5.82
N LEU A 167 7.57 13.04 7.04
CA LEU A 167 6.34 12.78 7.80
C LEU A 167 5.10 13.27 7.03
N LEU A 168 5.14 14.50 6.50
CA LEU A 168 4.07 15.04 5.66
C LEU A 168 3.85 14.18 4.41
N LEU A 169 4.91 13.66 3.78
CA LEU A 169 4.80 12.77 2.61
C LEU A 169 4.07 11.47 2.95
N ILE A 170 4.46 10.81 4.03
CA ILE A 170 3.86 9.55 4.48
C ILE A 170 2.38 9.76 4.81
N LEU A 171 2.06 10.84 5.53
CA LEU A 171 0.68 11.19 5.84
C LEU A 171 -0.13 11.46 4.57
N SER A 172 0.44 12.18 3.62
CA SER A 172 -0.20 12.49 2.34
C SER A 172 -0.50 11.24 1.51
N ALA A 173 0.46 10.33 1.39
CA ALA A 173 0.32 9.07 0.68
C ALA A 173 -0.71 8.12 1.34
N SER A 174 -0.72 8.07 2.68
CA SER A 174 -1.73 7.32 3.43
C SER A 174 -3.14 7.87 3.19
N MET A 175 -3.30 9.19 3.17
CA MET A 175 -4.58 9.84 2.97
C MET A 175 -5.16 9.59 1.57
N SER A 176 -4.36 9.60 0.51
CA SER A 176 -4.85 9.31 -0.85
C SER A 176 -5.31 7.85 -0.99
N THR A 177 -4.56 6.92 -0.40
CA THR A 177 -4.90 5.50 -0.40
C THR A 177 -6.19 5.24 0.39
N LEU A 178 -6.30 5.83 1.59
CA LEU A 178 -7.52 5.74 2.41
C LEU A 178 -8.73 6.31 1.67
N ALA A 179 -8.58 7.47 1.01
CA ALA A 179 -9.64 8.10 0.23
C ALA A 179 -10.17 7.15 -0.85
N ALA A 180 -9.27 6.53 -1.61
CA ALA A 180 -9.62 5.62 -2.70
C ALA A 180 -10.35 4.38 -2.17
N LEU A 181 -9.84 3.76 -1.10
CA LEU A 181 -10.44 2.58 -0.48
C LEU A 181 -11.85 2.88 0.05
N VAL A 182 -12.01 3.97 0.81
CA VAL A 182 -13.31 4.37 1.37
C VAL A 182 -14.32 4.69 0.24
N LEU A 183 -13.88 5.37 -0.82
CA LEU A 183 -14.75 5.68 -1.96
C LEU A 183 -15.21 4.41 -2.68
N ILE A 184 -14.32 3.44 -2.87
CA ILE A 184 -14.64 2.19 -3.56
C ILE A 184 -15.58 1.34 -2.71
N SER A 185 -15.31 1.19 -1.41
CA SER A 185 -16.19 0.45 -0.50
C SER A 185 -17.56 1.11 -0.38
N SER A 186 -17.63 2.45 -0.28
CA SER A 186 -18.91 3.16 -0.24
C SER A 186 -19.67 3.10 -1.57
N SER A 187 -18.97 3.14 -2.70
CA SER A 187 -19.59 2.96 -4.02
C SER A 187 -20.13 1.54 -4.19
N ALA A 188 -19.42 0.51 -3.71
CA ALA A 188 -19.89 -0.87 -3.80
C ALA A 188 -21.20 -1.06 -3.00
N ILE A 189 -21.31 -0.50 -1.80
CA ILE A 189 -22.56 -0.58 -1.03
C ILE A 189 -23.67 0.25 -1.68
N ALA A 190 -23.38 1.49 -2.08
CA ALA A 190 -24.43 2.39 -2.56
C ALA A 190 -24.91 2.06 -3.98
N LYS A 191 -23.98 1.77 -4.91
CA LYS A 191 -24.30 1.52 -6.31
C LYS A 191 -24.53 0.04 -6.59
N ASP A 192 -23.60 -0.82 -6.16
CA ASP A 192 -23.66 -2.23 -6.57
C ASP A 192 -24.71 -2.98 -5.74
N LEU A 193 -24.77 -2.77 -4.43
CA LEU A 193 -25.74 -3.43 -3.56
C LEU A 193 -27.09 -2.69 -3.53
N TYR A 194 -27.10 -1.41 -3.12
CA TYR A 194 -28.34 -0.69 -2.89
C TYR A 194 -29.05 -0.32 -4.19
N ALA A 195 -28.40 0.40 -5.10
CA ALA A 195 -29.02 0.73 -6.39
C ALA A 195 -29.14 -0.48 -7.32
N GLY A 196 -28.23 -1.46 -7.23
CA GLY A 196 -28.25 -2.66 -8.07
C GLY A 196 -29.34 -3.67 -7.70
N PHE A 197 -29.55 -3.93 -6.41
CA PHE A 197 -30.44 -5.01 -5.94
C PHE A 197 -31.64 -4.54 -5.10
N ILE A 198 -31.51 -3.45 -4.33
CA ILE A 198 -32.55 -3.05 -3.36
C ILE A 198 -33.52 -2.03 -3.95
N ASN A 199 -33.01 -0.95 -4.54
CA ASN A 199 -33.81 0.13 -5.11
C ASN A 199 -33.19 0.68 -6.40
N THR A 200 -33.56 0.06 -7.51
CA THR A 200 -33.09 0.38 -8.87
C THR A 200 -33.54 1.74 -9.39
N ARG A 201 -34.44 2.45 -8.70
CA ARG A 201 -34.95 3.77 -9.10
C ARG A 201 -34.55 4.87 -8.12
N VAL A 202 -33.49 4.67 -7.34
CA VAL A 202 -33.05 5.72 -6.40
C VAL A 202 -32.54 6.95 -7.17
N SER A 203 -32.87 8.15 -6.68
CA SER A 203 -32.40 9.39 -7.29
C SER A 203 -30.92 9.66 -6.99
N ASP A 204 -30.22 10.31 -7.92
CA ASP A 204 -28.80 10.65 -7.78
C ASP A 204 -28.48 11.40 -6.48
N LYS A 205 -29.38 12.30 -6.04
CA LYS A 205 -29.23 13.02 -4.77
C LYS A 205 -29.23 12.09 -3.56
N ARG A 206 -30.13 11.10 -3.52
CA ARG A 206 -30.18 10.10 -2.44
C ARG A 206 -29.00 9.14 -2.50
N LEU A 207 -28.60 8.74 -3.71
CA LEU A 207 -27.43 7.89 -3.93
C LEU A 207 -26.14 8.55 -3.43
N MET A 208 -25.95 9.84 -3.73
CA MET A 208 -24.81 10.61 -3.22
C MET A 208 -24.83 10.75 -1.70
N MET A 209 -26.01 10.95 -1.09
CA MET A 209 -26.14 11.02 0.36
C MET A 209 -25.80 9.67 1.02
N LEU A 210 -26.25 8.55 0.43
CA LEU A 210 -25.93 7.21 0.89
C LEU A 210 -24.43 6.92 0.78
N MET A 211 -23.79 7.27 -0.34
CA MET A 211 -22.33 7.16 -0.50
C MET A 211 -21.57 7.93 0.57
N ARG A 212 -22.02 9.14 0.92
CA ARG A 212 -21.41 9.95 1.99
C ARG A 212 -21.59 9.32 3.37
N ALA A 213 -22.78 8.81 3.67
CA ALA A 213 -23.05 8.11 4.94
C ALA A 213 -22.20 6.84 5.07
N CYS A 214 -22.11 6.03 4.01
CA CYS A 214 -21.25 4.84 3.99
C CYS A 214 -19.77 5.21 4.14
N SER A 215 -19.32 6.28 3.49
CA SER A 215 -17.94 6.77 3.63
C SER A 215 -17.62 7.16 5.07
N ALA A 216 -18.52 7.91 5.72
CA ALA A 216 -18.36 8.29 7.13
C ALA A 216 -18.32 7.06 8.05
N PHE A 217 -19.17 6.07 7.79
CA PHE A 217 -19.19 4.80 8.50
C PHE A 217 -17.85 4.06 8.37
N PHE A 218 -17.31 3.89 7.17
CA PHE A 218 -16.02 3.21 6.96
C PHE A 218 -14.85 3.95 7.61
N ILE A 219 -14.87 5.29 7.62
CA ILE A 219 -13.85 6.09 8.31
C ILE A 219 -13.91 5.85 9.82
N LEU A 220 -15.11 5.81 10.40
CA LEU A 220 -15.30 5.56 11.83
C LEU A 220 -14.83 4.15 12.21
N VAL A 221 -15.22 3.13 11.44
CA VAL A 221 -14.77 1.76 11.65
C VAL A 221 -13.24 1.66 11.54
N SER A 222 -12.64 2.30 10.53
CA SER A 222 -11.18 2.31 10.36
C SER A 222 -10.48 2.98 11.55
N ALA A 223 -11.03 4.07 12.09
CA ALA A 223 -10.48 4.75 13.25
C ALA A 223 -10.56 3.88 14.52
N VAL A 224 -11.67 3.18 14.72
CA VAL A 224 -11.86 2.24 15.83
C VAL A 224 -10.87 1.07 15.73
N LEU A 225 -10.72 0.46 14.54
CA LEU A 225 -9.76 -0.62 14.33
C LEU A 225 -8.31 -0.16 14.53
N ALA A 226 -7.98 1.06 14.10
CA ALA A 226 -6.67 1.66 14.32
C ALA A 226 -6.35 1.88 15.82
N TYR A 227 -7.38 2.13 16.64
CA TYR A 227 -7.23 2.25 18.10
C TYR A 227 -6.96 0.90 18.76
N PHE A 228 -7.71 -0.15 18.38
CA PHE A 228 -7.58 -1.48 18.99
C PHE A 228 -6.34 -2.26 18.54
N LYS A 229 -5.77 -1.96 17.37
CA LYS A 229 -4.58 -2.64 16.80
C LYS A 229 -4.66 -4.18 16.92
N PRO A 230 -5.66 -4.82 16.31
CA PRO A 230 -5.96 -6.25 16.53
C PRO A 230 -4.84 -7.20 16.09
N ALA A 231 -4.01 -6.79 15.13
CA ALA A 231 -2.83 -7.51 14.67
C ALA A 231 -1.85 -6.52 14.02
N SER A 232 -0.65 -6.99 13.66
CA SER A 232 0.30 -6.16 12.91
C SER A 232 -0.28 -5.78 11.54
N ILE A 233 0.15 -4.62 11.03
CA ILE A 233 -0.35 -4.10 9.75
C ILE A 233 -0.09 -5.13 8.63
N VAL A 234 1.10 -5.74 8.64
CA VAL A 234 1.46 -6.78 7.67
C VAL A 234 0.49 -7.97 7.74
N ALA A 235 0.14 -8.46 8.93
CA ALA A 235 -0.76 -9.59 9.07
C ALA A 235 -2.18 -9.29 8.56
N ILE A 236 -2.72 -8.12 8.91
CA ILE A 236 -4.04 -7.68 8.45
C ILE A 236 -4.06 -7.54 6.93
N LEU A 237 -3.01 -6.95 6.35
CA LEU A 237 -2.88 -6.81 4.90
C LEU A 237 -2.73 -8.15 4.21
N SER A 238 -1.91 -9.07 4.75
CA SER A 238 -1.73 -10.41 4.17
C SER A 238 -3.04 -11.18 4.08
N ILE A 239 -3.86 -11.16 5.13
CA ILE A 239 -5.16 -11.81 5.14
C ILE A 239 -6.12 -11.13 4.16
N SER A 240 -6.17 -9.79 4.17
CA SER A 240 -7.08 -9.02 3.31
C SER A 240 -6.76 -9.20 1.83
N TRP A 241 -5.48 -9.09 1.45
CA TRP A 241 -5.02 -9.30 0.07
C TRP A 241 -5.16 -10.75 -0.34
N GLY A 242 -4.92 -11.70 0.57
CA GLY A 242 -5.10 -13.12 0.32
C GLY A 242 -6.56 -13.46 0.03
N ALA A 243 -7.49 -12.90 0.82
CA ALA A 243 -8.92 -13.10 0.63
C ALA A 243 -9.42 -12.52 -0.71
N ILE A 244 -9.01 -11.29 -1.04
CA ILE A 244 -9.37 -10.65 -2.32
C ILE A 244 -8.77 -11.44 -3.50
N GLY A 245 -7.49 -11.82 -3.41
CA GLY A 245 -6.84 -12.64 -4.41
C GLY A 245 -7.57 -13.98 -4.62
N ALA A 246 -7.86 -14.70 -3.54
CA ALA A 246 -8.56 -15.98 -3.63
C ALA A 246 -9.98 -15.87 -4.21
N ALA A 247 -10.73 -14.83 -3.84
CA ALA A 247 -12.12 -14.66 -4.27
C ALA A 247 -12.25 -14.16 -5.73
N PHE A 248 -11.39 -13.23 -6.15
CA PHE A 248 -11.59 -12.53 -7.42
C PHE A 248 -10.64 -13.00 -8.55
N LEU A 249 -9.48 -13.58 -8.22
CA LEU A 249 -8.50 -13.96 -9.24
C LEU A 249 -9.03 -15.06 -10.16
N GLY A 250 -9.67 -16.09 -9.61
CA GLY A 250 -10.25 -17.18 -10.40
C GLY A 250 -11.26 -16.68 -11.43
N PRO A 251 -12.35 -16.02 -11.01
CA PRO A 251 -13.33 -15.43 -11.92
C PRO A 251 -12.71 -14.48 -12.94
N PHE A 252 -11.72 -13.67 -12.53
CA PHE A 252 -11.04 -12.74 -13.43
C PHE A 252 -10.23 -13.46 -14.53
N VAL A 253 -9.41 -14.45 -14.16
CA VAL A 253 -8.56 -15.19 -15.09
C VAL A 253 -9.40 -16.07 -16.03
N TRP A 254 -10.37 -16.82 -15.49
CA TRP A 254 -11.23 -17.66 -16.31
C TRP A 254 -12.18 -16.84 -17.19
N GLY A 255 -12.71 -15.73 -16.70
CA GLY A 255 -13.54 -14.83 -17.51
C GLY A 255 -12.78 -14.20 -18.69
N LEU A 256 -11.47 -13.97 -18.55
CA LEU A 256 -10.64 -13.39 -19.61
C LEU A 256 -10.13 -14.44 -20.61
N LEU A 257 -9.68 -15.61 -20.12
CA LEU A 257 -8.99 -16.61 -20.93
C LEU A 257 -9.93 -17.70 -21.45
N TRP A 258 -11.01 -18.00 -20.73
CA TRP A 258 -11.89 -19.13 -21.04
C TRP A 258 -13.20 -18.66 -21.67
N LYS A 259 -13.33 -18.89 -22.98
CA LYS A 259 -14.54 -18.55 -23.77
C LYS A 259 -15.83 -19.27 -23.33
N ARG A 260 -15.76 -20.27 -22.44
CA ARG A 260 -16.92 -21.03 -21.94
C ARG A 260 -17.32 -20.63 -20.52
N ALA A 261 -16.56 -19.75 -19.86
CA ALA A 261 -16.93 -19.25 -18.55
C ALA A 261 -18.27 -18.53 -18.65
N HIS A 262 -19.21 -18.89 -17.78
CA HIS A 262 -20.52 -18.25 -17.69
C HIS A 262 -20.80 -17.81 -16.26
N LYS A 263 -21.91 -17.08 -16.02
CA LYS A 263 -22.21 -16.48 -14.71
C LYS A 263 -22.23 -17.47 -13.53
N ALA A 264 -22.43 -18.77 -13.80
CA ALA A 264 -22.44 -19.82 -12.78
C ALA A 264 -21.09 -20.58 -12.63
N GLY A 265 -20.08 -20.27 -13.45
CA GLY A 265 -18.80 -21.02 -13.53
C GLY A 265 -18.16 -20.96 -14.91
#